data_AF-A0A7W0N899-F1
#
_entry.id   AF-A0A7W0N899-F1
#
_cell.length_a   1.000
_cell.length_b   1.000
_cell.length_c   1.000
_cell.angle_alpha   90.00
_cell.angle_beta   90.00
_cell.angle_gamma   90.00
#
_symmetry.space_group_name_H-M   'P 1'
#
loop_
_entity.id
_entity.type
_entity.pdbx_description
1 polymer ?
#
loop_
_entity_poly.entity_id
_entity_poly.type
_entity_poly.pdbx_seq_one_letter_code
_entity_poly.pdbx_strand_id
1 'polypeptide(L)'
;MKKMIRTCILLLVVLLLAPAIISAQTSRSTAVVANKRWQQFWVKFNQAVKKKDRVGLREMMSDDFDDHGGGSPAEDYVKDVFSKRLSREYRLALASGTKLFDYDDRPSRITKRGEYPQLIFIYSKDKVWQWAAMMGD
;
A
#
# COMPACT_ATOMS: atom_id res chain seq x y z
N MET A 1 9.43 -23.76 49.57
CA MET A 1 8.26 -23.24 48.79
C MET A 1 8.49 -21.90 48.09
N LYS A 2 9.07 -20.85 48.72
CA LYS A 2 9.25 -19.51 48.09
C LYS A 2 10.11 -19.48 46.78
N LYS A 3 11.06 -20.41 46.60
CA LYS A 3 11.91 -20.50 45.38
C LYS A 3 11.16 -20.99 44.12
N MET A 4 10.17 -21.88 44.28
CA MET A 4 9.37 -22.39 43.14
C MET A 4 8.47 -21.29 42.55
N ILE A 5 7.85 -20.47 43.40
CA ILE A 5 6.94 -19.41 42.97
C ILE A 5 7.65 -18.33 42.13
N ARG A 6 8.89 -17.96 42.50
CA ARG A 6 9.70 -17.00 41.73
C ARG A 6 10.10 -17.52 40.34
N THR A 7 10.33 -18.81 40.22
CA THR A 7 10.73 -19.44 38.95
C THR A 7 9.55 -19.52 37.97
N CYS A 8 8.34 -19.83 38.47
CA CYS A 8 7.12 -19.83 37.66
C CYS A 8 6.75 -18.42 37.15
N ILE A 9 6.93 -17.38 37.96
CA ILE A 9 6.65 -15.99 37.55
C ILE A 9 7.61 -15.53 36.44
N LEU A 10 8.90 -15.88 36.52
CA LEU A 10 9.87 -15.55 35.48
C LEU A 10 9.56 -16.26 34.15
N LEU A 11 9.14 -17.52 34.19
CA LEU A 11 8.73 -18.26 32.98
C LEU A 11 7.48 -17.67 32.32
N LEU A 12 6.48 -17.24 33.11
CA LEU A 12 5.28 -16.58 32.59
C LEU A 12 5.58 -15.24 31.90
N VAL A 13 6.48 -14.44 32.46
CA VAL A 13 6.90 -13.17 31.86
C VAL A 13 7.62 -13.38 30.53
N VAL A 14 8.49 -14.40 30.43
CA VAL A 14 9.19 -14.74 29.18
C VAL A 14 8.21 -15.22 28.10
N LEU A 15 7.21 -16.04 28.47
CA LEU A 15 6.17 -16.51 27.55
C LEU A 15 5.26 -15.39 27.02
N LEU A 16 5.03 -14.34 27.81
CA LEU A 16 4.24 -13.17 27.40
C LEU A 16 5.02 -12.20 26.48
N LEU A 17 6.36 -12.21 26.55
CA LEU A 17 7.21 -11.33 25.75
C LEU A 17 7.59 -11.93 24.38
N ALA A 18 7.58 -13.25 24.25
CA ALA A 18 7.94 -13.93 23.00
C ALA A 18 7.08 -13.52 21.77
N PRO A 19 5.75 -13.34 21.85
CA PRO A 19 4.93 -12.97 20.69
C PRO A 19 5.26 -11.58 20.15
N ALA A 20 5.62 -10.63 21.02
CA ALA A 20 5.90 -9.25 20.63
C ALA A 20 7.17 -9.14 19.77
N ILE A 21 8.20 -9.94 20.08
CA ILE A 21 9.47 -9.93 19.34
C ILE A 21 9.29 -10.50 17.93
N ILE A 22 8.53 -11.59 17.79
CA ILE A 22 8.28 -12.24 16.49
C ILE A 22 7.48 -11.32 15.56
N SER A 23 6.46 -10.63 16.09
CA SER A 23 5.66 -9.67 15.32
C SER A 23 6.50 -8.49 14.80
N ALA A 24 7.39 -7.94 15.63
CA ALA A 24 8.26 -6.82 15.25
C ALA A 24 9.33 -7.21 14.20
N GLN A 25 9.86 -8.43 14.24
CA GLN A 25 10.80 -8.92 13.23
C GLN A 25 10.11 -9.14 11.88
N THR A 26 8.88 -9.66 11.90
CA THR A 26 8.09 -9.92 10.69
C THR A 26 7.71 -8.62 9.98
N SER A 27 7.28 -7.58 10.70
CA SER A 27 6.93 -6.28 10.11
C SER A 27 8.14 -5.59 9.45
N ARG A 28 9.30 -5.62 10.11
CA ARG A 28 10.55 -5.06 9.57
C ARG A 28 10.99 -5.78 8.30
N SER A 29 10.89 -7.11 8.27
CA SER A 29 11.22 -7.91 7.07
C SER A 29 10.31 -7.56 5.89
N THR A 30 8.99 -7.48 6.13
CA THR A 30 8.01 -7.11 5.11
C THR A 30 8.29 -5.73 4.53
N ALA A 31 8.59 -4.73 5.36
CA ALA A 31 8.91 -3.37 4.89
C ALA A 31 10.15 -3.33 3.99
N VAL A 32 11.19 -4.11 4.30
CA VAL A 32 12.40 -4.19 3.46
C VAL A 32 12.09 -4.82 2.10
N VAL A 33 11.33 -5.92 2.08
CA VAL A 33 10.93 -6.59 0.82
C VAL A 33 10.02 -5.69 -0.01
N ALA A 34 9.03 -5.04 0.62
CA ALA A 34 8.13 -4.09 -0.03
C ALA A 34 8.92 -2.97 -0.71
N ASN A 35 9.88 -2.35 -0.01
CA ASN A 35 10.70 -1.28 -0.56
C ASN A 35 11.57 -1.74 -1.75
N LYS A 36 12.13 -2.95 -1.71
CA LYS A 36 12.88 -3.50 -2.85
C LYS A 36 11.98 -3.69 -4.09
N ARG A 37 10.75 -4.14 -3.90
CA ARG A 37 9.78 -4.39 -5.00
C ARG A 37 9.10 -3.11 -5.50
N TRP A 38 9.09 -2.05 -4.71
CA TRP A 38 8.42 -0.80 -5.04
C TRP A 38 8.87 -0.23 -6.39
N GLN A 39 10.18 -0.15 -6.64
CA GLN A 39 10.68 0.48 -7.86
C GLN A 39 10.19 -0.24 -9.13
N GLN A 40 10.13 -1.57 -9.10
CA GLN A 40 9.65 -2.36 -10.23
C GLN A 40 8.15 -2.14 -10.47
N PHE A 41 7.34 -2.15 -9.41
CA PHE A 41 5.93 -1.81 -9.49
C PHE A 41 5.72 -0.40 -10.04
N TRP A 42 6.43 0.58 -9.49
CA TRP A 42 6.28 1.99 -9.86
C TRP A 42 6.59 2.25 -11.35
N VAL A 43 7.64 1.62 -11.87
CA VAL A 43 7.98 1.69 -13.30
C VAL A 43 6.88 1.09 -14.17
N LYS A 44 6.38 -0.11 -13.83
CA LYS A 44 5.28 -0.75 -14.55
C LYS A 44 4.01 0.09 -14.54
N PHE A 45 3.65 0.64 -13.38
CA PHE A 45 2.48 1.50 -13.21
C PHE A 45 2.58 2.74 -14.10
N ASN A 46 3.71 3.45 -14.05
CA ASN A 46 3.95 4.63 -14.89
C ASN A 46 3.89 4.29 -16.38
N GLN A 47 4.43 3.14 -16.78
CA GLN A 47 4.35 2.67 -18.16
C GLN A 47 2.90 2.38 -18.58
N ALA A 48 2.11 1.74 -17.72
CA ALA A 48 0.71 1.45 -17.99
C ALA A 48 -0.11 2.74 -18.15
N VAL A 49 0.06 3.72 -17.26
CA VAL A 49 -0.58 5.05 -17.39
C VAL A 49 -0.14 5.75 -18.68
N LYS A 50 1.16 5.79 -18.99
CA LYS A 50 1.69 6.45 -20.19
C LYS A 50 1.15 5.82 -21.48
N LYS A 51 1.04 4.49 -21.52
CA LYS A 51 0.54 3.72 -22.67
C LYS A 51 -0.99 3.68 -22.76
N LYS A 52 -1.68 4.22 -21.76
CA LYS A 52 -3.12 4.05 -21.60
C LYS A 52 -3.56 2.58 -21.53
N ASP A 53 -2.72 1.75 -20.92
CA ASP A 53 -2.94 0.31 -20.78
C ASP A 53 -3.94 0.05 -19.64
N ARG A 54 -5.22 -0.05 -20.02
CA ARG A 54 -6.32 -0.30 -19.10
C ARG A 54 -6.22 -1.66 -18.41
N VAL A 55 -5.86 -2.70 -19.18
CA VAL A 55 -5.76 -4.07 -18.65
C VAL A 55 -4.63 -4.14 -17.64
N GLY A 56 -3.44 -3.64 -18.00
CA GLY A 56 -2.30 -3.59 -17.10
C GLY A 56 -2.55 -2.73 -15.86
N LEU A 57 -3.30 -1.63 -15.96
CA LEU A 57 -3.69 -0.87 -14.77
C LEU A 57 -4.64 -1.65 -13.86
N ARG A 58 -5.65 -2.30 -14.41
CA ARG A 58 -6.62 -3.07 -13.63
C ARG A 58 -5.96 -4.23 -12.88
N GLU A 59 -5.02 -4.93 -13.51
CA GLU A 59 -4.22 -6.00 -12.87
C GLU A 59 -3.39 -5.49 -11.69
N MET A 60 -3.06 -4.20 -11.68
CA MET A 60 -2.30 -3.56 -10.62
C MET A 60 -3.18 -2.94 -9.54
N MET A 61 -4.50 -2.93 -9.70
CA MET A 61 -5.43 -2.39 -8.70
C MET A 61 -5.74 -3.41 -7.61
N SER A 62 -6.07 -2.91 -6.43
CA SER A 62 -6.72 -3.71 -5.39
C SER A 62 -8.10 -4.15 -5.86
N ASP A 63 -8.56 -5.31 -5.44
CA ASP A 63 -9.95 -5.72 -5.67
C ASP A 63 -10.91 -4.86 -4.84
N ASP A 64 -10.48 -4.47 -3.64
CA ASP A 64 -11.17 -3.50 -2.78
C ASP A 64 -10.77 -2.05 -3.14
N PHE A 65 -10.72 -1.72 -4.43
CA PHE A 65 -10.33 -0.38 -4.86
C PHE A 65 -11.32 0.68 -4.36
N ASP A 66 -10.80 1.76 -3.78
CA ASP A 66 -11.61 2.84 -3.21
C ASP A 66 -11.39 4.16 -3.98
N ASP A 67 -12.44 4.63 -4.65
CA ASP A 67 -12.44 5.89 -5.40
C ASP A 67 -12.75 7.14 -4.54
N HIS A 68 -12.96 6.97 -3.24
CA HIS A 68 -13.27 8.00 -2.24
C HIS A 68 -14.46 8.92 -2.59
N GLY A 69 -15.42 8.47 -3.40
CA GLY A 69 -16.59 9.32 -3.67
C GLY A 69 -17.64 8.79 -4.64
N GLY A 70 -17.39 7.67 -5.33
CA GLY A 70 -18.30 7.11 -6.31
C GLY A 70 -18.80 5.70 -5.99
N GLY A 71 -18.10 4.96 -5.13
CA GLY A 71 -18.39 3.54 -4.88
C GLY A 71 -18.27 2.69 -6.15
N SER A 72 -17.59 3.22 -7.18
CA SER A 72 -17.48 2.55 -8.46
C SER A 72 -16.45 1.42 -8.34
N PRO A 73 -16.75 0.22 -8.88
CA PRO A 73 -15.77 -0.85 -8.96
C PRO A 73 -14.50 -0.41 -9.72
N ALA A 74 -13.39 -1.07 -9.43
CA ALA A 74 -12.11 -0.84 -10.11
C ALA A 74 -12.25 -0.87 -11.66
N GLU A 75 -13.09 -1.76 -12.18
CA GLU A 75 -13.36 -1.93 -13.60
C GLU A 75 -13.98 -0.69 -14.23
N ASP A 76 -14.89 -0.03 -13.53
CA ASP A 76 -15.56 1.16 -14.02
C ASP A 76 -14.62 2.35 -13.96
N TYR A 77 -13.85 2.47 -12.88
CA TYR A 77 -12.85 3.51 -12.73
C TYR A 77 -11.82 3.50 -13.87
N VAL A 78 -11.31 2.33 -14.25
CA VAL A 78 -10.29 2.18 -15.32
C VAL A 78 -10.81 2.58 -16.71
N LYS A 79 -12.12 2.55 -16.94
CA LYS A 79 -12.70 3.02 -18.22
C LYS A 79 -12.48 4.53 -18.38
N ASP A 80 -12.60 5.26 -17.26
CA ASP A 80 -12.65 6.73 -17.22
C ASP A 80 -11.33 7.40 -16.85
N VAL A 81 -10.38 6.66 -16.26
CA VAL A 81 -9.06 7.17 -15.83
C VAL A 81 -8.29 7.92 -16.92
N PHE A 82 -8.54 7.59 -18.18
CA PHE A 82 -7.90 8.22 -19.35
C PHE A 82 -8.75 9.29 -20.03
N SER A 83 -9.85 9.73 -19.42
CA SER A 83 -10.57 10.93 -19.83
C SER A 83 -9.62 12.15 -19.83
N LYS A 84 -9.95 13.17 -20.62
CA LYS A 84 -9.06 14.34 -20.82
C LYS A 84 -8.71 15.05 -19.50
N ARG A 85 -9.65 15.12 -18.56
CA ARG A 85 -9.45 15.72 -17.23
C ARG A 85 -8.54 14.85 -16.36
N LEU A 86 -8.96 13.61 -16.10
CA LEU A 86 -8.26 12.70 -15.19
C LEU A 86 -6.85 12.40 -15.71
N SER A 87 -6.68 12.16 -17.02
CA SER A 87 -5.34 11.92 -17.57
C SER A 87 -4.33 13.05 -17.31
N ARG A 88 -4.76 14.31 -17.23
CA ARG A 88 -3.88 15.43 -16.87
C ARG A 88 -3.48 15.34 -15.40
N GLU A 89 -4.46 15.21 -14.52
CA GLU A 89 -4.29 15.12 -13.07
C GLU A 89 -3.40 13.95 -12.67
N TYR A 90 -3.59 12.77 -13.27
CA TYR A 90 -2.75 11.60 -13.07
C TYR A 90 -1.29 11.83 -13.41
N ARG A 91 -1.01 12.43 -14.58
CA ARG A 91 0.38 12.70 -14.97
C ARG A 91 1.07 13.64 -13.98
N LEU A 92 0.32 14.61 -13.44
CA LEU A 92 0.86 15.57 -12.48
C LEU A 92 1.08 14.90 -11.11
N ALA A 93 0.14 14.07 -10.66
CA ALA A 93 0.30 13.25 -9.45
C ALA A 93 1.49 12.28 -9.58
N LEU A 94 1.68 11.65 -10.74
CA LEU A 94 2.82 10.76 -11.00
C LEU A 94 4.15 11.51 -11.03
N ALA A 95 4.18 12.70 -11.65
CA ALA A 95 5.38 13.53 -11.74
C ALA A 95 5.86 14.04 -10.37
N SER A 96 4.97 14.17 -9.38
CA SER A 96 5.35 14.55 -8.01
C SER A 96 6.11 13.45 -7.27
N GLY A 97 6.06 12.21 -7.79
CA GLY A 97 6.60 11.03 -7.14
C GLY A 97 5.79 10.62 -5.91
N THR A 98 6.37 9.79 -5.05
CA THR A 98 5.68 9.25 -3.87
C THR A 98 6.43 9.50 -2.58
N LYS A 99 5.71 9.39 -1.47
CA LYS A 99 6.23 9.34 -0.11
C LYS A 99 5.64 8.13 0.63
N LEU A 100 6.29 7.71 1.71
CA LEU A 100 5.71 6.72 2.61
C LEU A 100 4.41 7.28 3.20
N PHE A 101 3.45 6.39 3.38
CA PHE A 101 2.12 6.69 3.90
C PHE A 101 1.73 5.60 4.87
N ASP A 102 1.08 5.96 5.96
CA ASP A 102 0.58 5.01 6.93
C ASP A 102 -0.86 4.65 6.57
N TYR A 103 -1.10 3.37 6.31
CA TYR A 103 -2.40 2.86 5.88
C TYR A 103 -2.53 1.38 6.28
N ASP A 104 -3.49 1.10 7.16
CA ASP A 104 -3.85 -0.24 7.65
C ASP A 104 -2.66 -1.13 8.07
N ASP A 105 -1.67 -0.58 8.78
CA ASP A 105 -0.46 -1.30 9.22
C ASP A 105 0.33 -1.99 8.09
N ARG A 106 0.09 -1.61 6.84
CA ARG A 106 0.75 -2.14 5.65
C ARG A 106 1.77 -1.14 5.13
N PRO A 107 2.92 -1.61 4.58
CA PRO A 107 3.80 -0.73 3.83
C PRO A 107 3.01 -0.06 2.71
N SER A 108 2.87 1.26 2.80
CA SER A 108 2.02 2.01 1.89
C SER A 108 2.72 3.28 1.40
N ARG A 109 2.30 3.76 0.24
CA ARG A 109 2.84 4.95 -0.41
C ARG A 109 1.71 5.76 -1.00
N ILE A 110 1.90 7.07 -1.00
CA ILE A 110 0.97 8.01 -1.59
C ILE A 110 1.72 8.94 -2.53
N THR A 111 1.12 9.36 -3.64
CA THR A 111 1.69 10.47 -4.42
C THR A 111 1.81 11.71 -3.55
N LYS A 112 2.85 12.51 -3.78
CA LYS A 112 3.08 13.70 -2.95
C LYS A 112 1.91 14.67 -3.12
N ARG A 113 1.45 15.22 -1.99
CA ARG A 113 0.33 16.16 -1.90
C ARG A 113 0.60 17.40 -2.76
N GLY A 114 -0.40 17.79 -3.55
CA GLY A 114 -0.46 19.01 -4.36
C GLY A 114 -1.94 19.38 -4.62
N GLU A 115 -2.23 20.05 -5.74
CA GLU A 115 -3.60 20.38 -6.21
C GLU A 115 -4.30 19.23 -6.94
N TYR A 116 -3.75 18.02 -6.88
CA TYR A 116 -4.17 16.88 -7.71
C TYR A 116 -4.58 15.72 -6.82
N PRO A 117 -5.41 14.80 -7.34
CA PRO A 117 -5.79 13.61 -6.61
C PRO A 117 -4.56 12.80 -6.22
N GLN A 118 -4.58 12.32 -4.99
CA GLN A 118 -3.54 11.49 -4.41
C GLN A 118 -3.82 10.03 -4.73
N LEU A 119 -2.84 9.35 -5.33
CA LEU A 119 -2.92 7.92 -5.60
C LEU A 119 -2.31 7.17 -4.42
N ILE A 120 -3.06 6.24 -3.84
CA ILE A 120 -2.66 5.45 -2.69
C ILE A 120 -2.30 4.05 -3.15
N PHE A 121 -1.12 3.59 -2.76
CA PHE A 121 -0.57 2.28 -3.07
C PHE A 121 -0.30 1.53 -1.78
N ILE A 122 -0.64 0.25 -1.76
CA ILE A 122 -0.46 -0.62 -0.60
C ILE A 122 0.34 -1.86 -1.01
N TYR A 123 1.14 -2.37 -0.08
CA TYR A 123 1.76 -3.67 -0.22
C TYR A 123 0.83 -4.72 0.39
N SER A 124 0.22 -5.54 -0.46
CA SER A 124 -0.80 -6.50 -0.08
C SER A 124 -0.24 -7.65 0.76
N LYS A 125 -1.16 -8.42 1.38
CA LYS A 125 -0.81 -9.65 2.13
C LYS A 125 -0.16 -10.69 1.22
N ASP A 126 -0.48 -10.68 -0.07
CA ASP A 126 0.11 -11.54 -1.11
C ASP A 126 1.48 -11.06 -1.59
N LYS A 127 2.07 -10.08 -0.90
CA LYS A 127 3.44 -9.58 -1.13
C LYS A 127 3.59 -8.92 -2.51
N VAL A 128 2.51 -8.32 -3.03
CA VAL A 128 2.50 -7.53 -4.25
C VAL A 128 2.08 -6.09 -3.95
N TRP A 129 2.62 -5.13 -4.68
CA TRP A 129 2.13 -3.75 -4.63
C TRP A 129 0.86 -3.63 -5.46
N GLN A 130 -0.11 -2.90 -4.94
CA GLN A 130 -1.37 -2.60 -5.59
C GLN A 130 -1.66 -1.11 -5.52
N TRP A 131 -2.37 -0.59 -6.52
CA TRP A 131 -3.02 0.70 -6.47
C TRP A 131 -4.38 0.53 -5.80
N ALA A 132 -4.51 1.04 -4.59
CA ALA A 132 -5.62 0.72 -3.70
C ALA A 132 -6.71 1.78 -3.69
N ALA A 133 -6.34 3.03 -3.85
CA ALA A 133 -7.31 4.10 -3.78
C ALA A 133 -6.84 5.36 -4.52
N MET A 134 -7.80 6.25 -4.72
CA MET A 134 -7.58 7.64 -5.04
C MET A 134 -8.23 8.51 -3.97
N MET A 135 -7.61 9.64 -3.63
CA MET A 135 -8.19 10.64 -2.74
C MET A 135 -8.10 12.03 -3.38
N GLY A 136 -9.22 12.74 -3.49
CA GLY A 136 -9.28 14.12 -3.98
C GLY A 136 -10.50 14.36 -4.87
N ASP A 137 -11.21 15.46 -4.61
CA ASP A 137 -12.37 15.94 -5.38
C ASP A 137 -11.95 16.67 -6.68
#